data_AF-A0A061J3K5-F1
#
_entry.id   AF-A0A061J3K5-F1
#
_cell.length_a   1.000
_cell.length_b   1.000
_cell.length_c   1.000
_cell.angle_alpha   90.00
_cell.angle_beta   90.00
_cell.angle_gamma   90.00
#
_symmetry.space_group_name_H-M   'P 1'
#
loop_
_entity.id
_entity.type
_entity.pdbx_description
1 polymer ?
#
loop_
_entity_poly.entity_id
_entity_poly.type
_entity_poly.pdbx_seq_one_letter_code
_entity_poly.pdbx_strand_id
1 'polypeptide(L)'
;MVYTNLLLAYVRAGYAADARATLEVLVEAGAPLSRGAFHAVLSATLTLREAENVLGLMETRYNIAPTPQTYAYLLQAASAKPSGASTVLQMFDWHELVLKSLAKGNNVVRHGMPKTLLHGHSSQTAISTSSLAMSLEGDLLARYPAYAEAVENALVRLRVDPAADPGLEPYLRPLLRVAQLRMNDFTGMTPQVPTRIPKGMAIAVLAADVLANLEEWFMPFVSYYSAVVIPYTSLVALRGGGGRRLDGTFEKGTPQLLNDPLWRETGSEQQAMLQSRRSALLKFLETYHDVIHLVSLGEELALSRDCERYGIGVRKTFSRCAAFALNLARLDVAHGTKVYAEQACNIVLVSASFDGCGKYVVDLKQELLRGTKDGEKLRGLADGLQRVWYHNPRTSPQWRPPQVSVTSLIHPAVGRPSYKQSR
;
A
#
# COMPACT_ATOMS: atom_id res chain seq x y z
N MET A 1 7.28 -7.67 -34.04
CA MET A 1 6.11 -8.17 -33.28
C MET A 1 6.19 -9.67 -32.99
N VAL A 2 6.63 -10.51 -33.95
CA VAL A 2 6.74 -11.97 -33.75
C VAL A 2 7.58 -12.36 -32.52
N TYR A 3 8.81 -11.83 -32.38
CA TYR A 3 9.67 -12.13 -31.22
C TYR A 3 9.07 -11.69 -29.88
N THR A 4 8.41 -10.52 -29.84
CA THR A 4 7.71 -10.04 -28.64
C THR A 4 6.60 -10.99 -28.22
N ASN A 5 5.79 -11.46 -29.17
CA ASN A 5 4.70 -12.39 -28.87
C ASN A 5 5.22 -13.77 -28.44
N LEU A 6 6.31 -14.25 -29.03
CA LEU A 6 6.97 -15.48 -28.63
C LEU A 6 7.45 -15.40 -27.17
N LEU A 7 8.18 -14.33 -26.82
CA LEU A 7 8.68 -14.13 -25.47
C LEU A 7 7.54 -13.98 -24.47
N LEU A 8 6.50 -13.21 -24.81
CA LEU A 8 5.28 -13.10 -23.99
C LEU A 8 4.59 -14.45 -23.79
N ALA A 9 4.57 -15.32 -24.80
CA ALA A 9 3.99 -16.65 -24.67
C ALA A 9 4.76 -17.51 -23.65
N TYR A 10 6.10 -17.50 -23.71
CA TYR A 10 6.92 -18.18 -22.69
C TYR A 10 6.66 -17.63 -21.29
N VAL A 11 6.64 -16.30 -21.12
CA VAL A 11 6.38 -15.67 -19.82
C VAL A 11 5.00 -16.04 -19.29
N ARG A 12 3.95 -15.98 -20.11
CA ARG A 12 2.58 -16.34 -19.72
C ARG A 12 2.43 -17.82 -19.37
N ALA A 13 3.23 -18.68 -20.00
CA ALA A 13 3.28 -20.10 -19.70
C ALA A 13 4.14 -20.43 -18.46
N GLY A 14 4.74 -19.44 -17.80
CA GLY A 14 5.57 -19.63 -16.60
C GLY A 14 7.03 -20.00 -16.89
N TYR A 15 7.44 -20.02 -18.16
CA TYR A 15 8.79 -20.37 -18.60
C TYR A 15 9.71 -19.15 -18.66
N ALA A 16 9.89 -18.48 -17.51
CA ALA A 16 10.69 -17.25 -17.42
C ALA A 16 12.17 -17.45 -17.82
N ALA A 17 12.75 -18.58 -17.42
CA ALA A 17 14.14 -18.92 -17.76
C ALA A 17 14.31 -19.12 -19.27
N ASP A 18 13.36 -19.82 -19.91
CA ASP A 18 13.39 -20.07 -21.35
C ASP A 18 13.13 -18.79 -22.14
N ALA A 19 12.26 -17.90 -21.66
CA ALA A 19 12.08 -16.58 -22.25
C ALA A 19 13.38 -15.76 -22.23
N ARG A 20 14.13 -15.81 -21.10
CA ARG A 20 15.43 -15.13 -20.98
C ARG A 20 16.47 -15.73 -21.93
N ALA A 21 16.63 -17.05 -21.93
CA ALA A 21 17.57 -17.73 -22.81
C ALA A 21 17.25 -17.48 -24.29
N THR A 22 15.97 -17.52 -24.65
CA THR A 22 15.50 -17.18 -26.00
C THR A 22 15.85 -15.74 -26.36
N LEU A 23 15.68 -14.79 -25.45
CA LEU A 23 16.09 -13.40 -25.68
C LEU A 23 17.60 -13.30 -25.93
N GLU A 24 18.43 -13.97 -25.12
CA GLU A 24 19.89 -13.97 -25.27
C GLU A 24 20.31 -14.54 -26.64
N VAL A 25 19.73 -15.67 -27.06
CA VAL A 25 19.97 -16.25 -28.40
C VAL A 25 19.55 -15.29 -29.52
N LEU A 26 18.40 -14.63 -29.38
CA LEU A 26 17.94 -13.65 -30.37
C LEU A 26 18.87 -12.42 -30.45
N VAL A 27 19.44 -11.99 -29.32
CA VAL A 27 20.43 -10.91 -29.25
C VAL A 27 21.72 -11.33 -29.95
N GLU A 28 22.23 -12.53 -29.67
CA GLU A 28 23.43 -13.08 -30.31
C GLU A 28 23.25 -13.28 -31.82
N ALA A 29 22.07 -13.70 -32.25
CA ALA A 29 21.71 -13.84 -33.66
C ALA A 29 21.48 -12.48 -34.37
N GLY A 30 21.59 -11.36 -33.67
CA GLY A 30 21.38 -10.02 -34.25
C GLY A 30 19.94 -9.76 -34.69
N ALA A 31 18.96 -10.42 -34.06
CA ALA A 31 17.56 -10.25 -34.41
C ALA A 31 17.11 -8.79 -34.20
N PRO A 32 16.20 -8.24 -35.03
CA PRO A 32 15.70 -6.88 -34.87
C PRO A 32 14.70 -6.79 -33.69
N LEU A 33 15.23 -6.74 -32.48
CA LEU A 33 14.46 -6.65 -31.24
C LEU A 33 14.02 -5.21 -30.97
N SER A 34 12.77 -5.05 -30.56
CA SER A 34 12.23 -3.77 -30.09
C SER A 34 12.14 -3.75 -28.56
N ARG A 35 11.88 -2.58 -27.98
CA ARG A 35 11.64 -2.41 -26.54
C ARG A 35 10.61 -3.40 -25.99
N GLY A 36 9.56 -3.70 -26.78
CA GLY A 36 8.51 -4.65 -26.39
C GLY A 36 9.04 -6.05 -26.12
N ALA A 37 10.07 -6.52 -26.86
CA ALA A 37 10.68 -7.82 -26.62
C ALA A 37 11.42 -7.88 -25.27
N PHE A 38 12.15 -6.82 -24.91
CA PHE A 38 12.79 -6.71 -23.60
C PHE A 38 11.77 -6.58 -22.46
N HIS A 39 10.73 -5.76 -22.64
CA HIS A 39 9.63 -5.61 -21.68
C HIS A 39 8.86 -6.92 -21.46
N ALA A 40 8.70 -7.73 -22.51
CA ALA A 40 8.10 -9.06 -22.39
C ALA A 40 8.87 -9.91 -21.38
N VAL A 41 10.20 -10.00 -21.52
CA VAL A 41 11.04 -10.79 -20.59
C VAL A 41 11.09 -10.15 -19.21
N LEU A 42 11.22 -8.82 -19.12
CA LEU A 42 11.22 -8.10 -17.83
C LEU A 42 9.91 -8.25 -17.05
N SER A 43 8.79 -8.52 -17.74
CA SER A 43 7.50 -8.79 -17.10
C SER A 43 7.42 -10.17 -16.43
N ALA A 44 8.40 -11.05 -16.66
CA ALA A 44 8.49 -12.34 -15.98
C ALA A 44 8.98 -12.21 -14.52
N THR A 45 8.81 -13.27 -13.75
CA THR A 45 9.37 -13.39 -12.39
C THR A 45 10.88 -13.62 -12.46
N LEU A 46 11.64 -12.54 -12.61
CA LEU A 46 13.10 -12.56 -12.67
C LEU A 46 13.73 -12.22 -11.31
N THR A 47 14.97 -12.67 -11.10
CA THR A 47 15.83 -12.08 -10.08
C THR A 47 16.26 -10.66 -10.48
N LEU A 48 16.62 -9.82 -9.51
CA LEU A 48 17.07 -8.46 -9.80
C LEU A 48 18.25 -8.43 -10.78
N ARG A 49 19.24 -9.31 -10.56
CA ARG A 49 20.42 -9.44 -11.43
C ARG A 49 20.04 -9.79 -12.87
N GLU A 50 19.10 -10.71 -13.06
CA GLU A 50 18.63 -11.08 -14.40
C GLU A 50 17.91 -9.91 -15.08
N ALA A 51 17.10 -9.16 -14.34
CA ALA A 51 16.42 -7.98 -14.85
C ALA A 51 17.41 -6.86 -15.23
N GLU A 52 18.45 -6.64 -14.43
CA GLU A 52 19.56 -5.71 -14.74
C GLU A 52 20.36 -6.15 -15.98
N ASN A 53 20.60 -7.46 -16.15
CA ASN A 53 21.25 -7.98 -17.35
C ASN A 53 20.41 -7.69 -18.61
N VAL A 54 19.09 -7.92 -18.55
CA VAL A 54 18.16 -7.63 -19.66
C VAL A 54 18.14 -6.14 -19.99
N LEU A 55 18.16 -5.27 -18.97
CA LEU A 55 18.32 -3.82 -19.14
C LEU A 55 19.65 -3.50 -19.85
N GLY A 56 20.75 -4.09 -19.40
CA GLY A 56 22.07 -3.92 -19.99
C GLY A 56 22.12 -4.31 -21.47
N LEU A 57 21.48 -5.42 -21.86
CA LEU A 57 21.37 -5.82 -23.26
C LEU A 57 20.56 -4.82 -24.09
N MET A 58 19.44 -4.33 -23.56
CA MET A 58 18.58 -3.36 -24.21
C MET A 58 19.33 -2.04 -24.52
N GLU A 59 20.13 -1.55 -23.58
CA GLU A 59 20.89 -0.31 -23.74
C GLU A 59 22.15 -0.50 -24.57
N THR A 60 22.99 -1.49 -24.24
CA THR A 60 24.33 -1.61 -24.83
C THR A 60 24.33 -2.26 -26.21
N ARG A 61 23.46 -3.24 -26.46
CA ARG A 61 23.41 -3.96 -27.75
C ARG A 61 22.44 -3.35 -28.75
N TYR A 62 21.35 -2.75 -28.26
CA TYR A 62 20.28 -2.21 -29.11
C TYR A 62 20.12 -0.69 -29.05
N ASN A 63 20.84 0.00 -28.16
CA ASN A 63 20.72 1.45 -27.96
C ASN A 63 19.27 1.89 -27.70
N ILE A 64 18.48 1.05 -27.03
CA ILE A 64 17.10 1.33 -26.67
C ILE A 64 17.09 1.94 -25.28
N ALA A 65 16.73 3.22 -25.19
CA ALA A 65 16.65 3.91 -23.91
C ALA A 65 15.55 3.31 -22.99
N PRO A 66 15.84 3.16 -21.67
CA PRO A 66 14.86 2.75 -20.68
C PRO A 66 13.74 3.79 -20.51
N THR A 67 12.55 3.31 -20.15
CA THR A 67 11.40 4.15 -19.82
C THR A 67 10.99 3.93 -18.36
N PRO A 68 10.10 4.76 -17.78
CA PRO A 68 9.57 4.50 -16.44
C PRO A 68 8.97 3.09 -16.29
N GLN A 69 8.37 2.55 -17.35
CA GLN A 69 7.89 1.16 -17.37
C GLN A 69 9.03 0.14 -17.21
N THR A 70 10.20 0.37 -17.82
CA THR A 70 11.36 -0.50 -17.64
C THR A 70 11.78 -0.56 -16.17
N TYR A 71 11.86 0.60 -15.50
CA TYR A 71 12.22 0.68 -14.09
C TYR A 71 11.14 0.10 -13.16
N ALA A 72 9.86 0.10 -13.57
CA ALA A 72 8.79 -0.58 -12.85
C ALA A 72 9.07 -2.08 -12.70
N TYR A 73 9.58 -2.73 -13.75
CA TYR A 73 9.96 -4.16 -13.67
C TYR A 73 11.15 -4.40 -12.74
N LEU A 74 12.15 -3.51 -12.72
CA LEU A 74 13.28 -3.61 -11.78
C LEU A 74 12.82 -3.46 -10.33
N LEU A 75 11.92 -2.50 -10.07
CA LEU A 75 11.30 -2.31 -8.75
C LEU A 75 10.53 -3.56 -8.31
N GLN A 76 9.79 -4.19 -9.22
CA GLN A 76 9.08 -5.44 -8.95
C GLN A 76 10.06 -6.57 -8.59
N ALA A 77 11.15 -6.73 -9.36
CA ALA A 77 12.19 -7.73 -9.09
C ALA A 77 12.90 -7.46 -7.74
N ALA A 78 13.24 -6.21 -7.43
CA ALA A 78 13.83 -5.83 -6.16
C ALA A 78 12.88 -6.08 -4.97
N SER A 79 11.58 -5.85 -5.16
CA SER A 79 10.55 -6.11 -4.14
C SER A 79 10.37 -7.59 -3.81
N ALA A 80 10.85 -8.50 -4.66
CA ALA A 80 10.76 -9.93 -4.40
C ALA A 80 11.61 -10.28 -3.17
N LYS A 81 12.85 -9.83 -3.09
CA LYS A 81 13.75 -10.11 -1.94
C LYS A 81 14.42 -8.81 -1.48
N PRO A 82 13.70 -7.94 -0.76
CA PRO A 82 14.24 -6.65 -0.37
C PRO A 82 15.34 -6.79 0.68
N SER A 83 16.43 -6.04 0.50
CA SER A 83 17.64 -5.97 1.32
C SER A 83 17.76 -4.63 2.06
N GLY A 84 16.65 -4.19 2.68
CA GLY A 84 16.60 -3.01 3.55
C GLY A 84 17.12 -1.73 2.89
N ALA A 85 18.13 -1.10 3.50
CA ALA A 85 18.74 0.16 3.06
C ALA A 85 19.29 0.10 1.63
N SER A 86 19.94 -1.00 1.23
CA SER A 86 20.51 -1.14 -0.12
C SER A 86 19.42 -1.10 -1.20
N THR A 87 18.26 -1.73 -0.96
CA THR A 87 17.12 -1.66 -1.87
C THR A 87 16.57 -0.24 -1.96
N VAL A 88 16.53 0.50 -0.84
CA VAL A 88 16.09 1.92 -0.85
C VAL A 88 16.97 2.75 -1.78
N LEU A 89 18.30 2.62 -1.67
CA LEU A 89 19.23 3.37 -2.50
C LEU A 89 19.07 3.02 -3.99
N GLN A 90 18.95 1.72 -4.32
CA GLN A 90 18.68 1.29 -5.70
C GLN A 90 17.37 1.84 -6.26
N MET A 91 16.30 1.77 -5.46
CA MET A 91 14.99 2.33 -5.83
C MET A 91 15.09 3.83 -6.09
N PHE A 92 15.84 4.56 -5.25
CA PHE A 92 16.09 5.99 -5.41
C PHE A 92 16.87 6.29 -6.69
N ASP A 93 17.93 5.55 -6.98
CA ASP A 93 18.73 5.74 -8.21
C ASP A 93 17.88 5.55 -9.46
N TRP A 94 17.04 4.51 -9.51
CA TRP A 94 16.08 4.31 -10.61
C TRP A 94 15.03 5.42 -10.66
N HIS A 95 14.57 5.92 -9.51
CA HIS A 95 13.65 7.04 -9.46
C HIS A 95 14.25 8.33 -10.03
N GLU A 96 15.51 8.62 -9.71
CA GLU A 96 16.24 9.75 -10.29
C GLU A 96 16.39 9.61 -11.81
N LEU A 97 16.68 8.40 -12.30
CA LEU A 97 16.75 8.14 -13.75
C LEU A 97 15.39 8.34 -14.44
N VAL A 98 14.29 7.94 -13.78
CA VAL A 98 12.93 8.18 -14.24
C VAL A 98 12.64 9.68 -14.35
N LEU A 99 12.88 10.44 -13.29
CA LEU A 99 12.63 11.90 -13.31
C LEU A 99 13.50 12.60 -14.37
N LYS A 100 14.77 12.21 -14.51
CA LYS A 100 15.67 12.70 -15.58
C LYS A 100 15.11 12.40 -16.97
N SER A 101 14.56 11.22 -17.19
CA SER A 101 13.97 10.84 -18.48
C SER A 101 12.73 11.69 -18.82
N LEU A 102 11.86 11.93 -17.83
CA LEU A 102 10.66 12.76 -18.00
C LEU A 102 11.01 14.23 -18.24
N ALA A 103 11.99 14.76 -17.51
CA ALA A 103 12.48 16.12 -17.70
C ALA A 103 13.01 16.35 -19.12
N LYS A 104 13.73 15.36 -19.69
CA LYS A 104 14.22 15.41 -21.08
C LYS A 104 13.09 15.30 -22.12
N GLY A 105 12.06 14.48 -21.83
CA GLY A 105 10.91 14.29 -22.72
C GLY A 105 9.96 15.48 -22.74
N ASN A 106 9.81 16.20 -21.63
CA ASN A 106 8.91 17.35 -21.46
C ASN A 106 9.51 18.68 -22.00
N ASN A 107 10.31 18.66 -23.06
CA ASN A 107 10.89 19.84 -23.77
C ASN A 107 9.86 20.82 -24.38
N VAL A 108 8.62 20.84 -23.88
CA VAL A 108 7.56 21.83 -24.13
C VAL A 108 7.54 22.95 -23.07
N VAL A 109 8.23 22.82 -21.93
CA VAL A 109 8.47 23.96 -21.02
C VAL A 109 9.68 24.78 -21.51
N ARG A 110 9.60 25.30 -22.73
CA ARG A 110 10.67 26.03 -23.41
C ARG A 110 10.74 27.53 -23.11
N HIS A 111 9.93 28.05 -22.18
CA HIS A 111 9.85 29.51 -21.94
C HIS A 111 10.05 29.96 -20.49
N GLY A 112 10.79 29.23 -19.66
CA GLY A 112 11.05 29.72 -18.30
C GLY A 112 12.20 29.13 -17.49
N MET A 113 13.13 28.37 -18.07
CA MET A 113 14.27 27.85 -17.29
C MET A 113 15.64 28.21 -17.87
N PRO A 114 16.59 28.67 -17.02
CA PRO A 114 17.96 28.91 -17.44
C PRO A 114 18.60 27.61 -17.93
N LYS A 115 19.36 27.71 -19.03
CA LYS A 115 20.06 26.60 -19.69
C LYS A 115 21.12 25.90 -18.82
N THR A 116 21.33 26.34 -17.58
CA THR A 116 22.32 25.81 -16.64
C THR A 116 21.93 24.47 -16.01
N LEU A 117 20.65 24.07 -15.99
CA LEU A 117 20.23 22.78 -15.42
C LEU A 117 20.31 21.59 -16.40
N LEU A 118 20.48 21.86 -17.70
CA LEU A 118 20.44 20.84 -18.76
C LEU A 118 21.81 20.62 -19.44
N HIS A 119 22.85 21.34 -19.03
CA HIS A 119 24.21 21.18 -19.55
C HIS A 119 25.19 20.93 -18.41
N GLY A 120 25.85 19.76 -18.47
CA GLY A 120 27.20 19.49 -17.96
C GLY A 120 27.58 20.01 -16.57
N HIS A 121 27.64 19.08 -15.60
CA HIS A 121 28.52 19.12 -14.42
C HIS A 121 28.66 20.46 -13.67
N SER A 122 27.77 20.76 -12.70
CA SER A 122 28.12 21.41 -11.42
C SER A 122 26.90 21.76 -10.55
N SER A 123 26.24 20.76 -9.95
CA SER A 123 25.72 20.82 -8.57
C SER A 123 25.10 19.46 -8.21
N GLN A 124 25.56 18.88 -7.10
CA GLN A 124 25.27 17.52 -6.60
C GLN A 124 23.85 17.35 -6.02
N THR A 125 22.83 17.90 -6.66
CA THR A 125 21.45 17.88 -6.13
C THR A 125 20.55 16.98 -6.97
N ALA A 126 19.92 16.01 -6.31
CA ALA A 126 18.98 15.07 -6.91
C ALA A 126 17.72 15.81 -7.41
N ILE A 127 17.20 15.45 -8.58
CA ILE A 127 16.02 16.11 -9.18
C ILE A 127 14.81 15.96 -8.27
N SER A 128 14.67 14.81 -7.60
CA SER A 128 13.62 14.52 -6.62
C SER A 128 13.59 15.47 -5.40
N THR A 129 14.66 16.23 -5.17
CA THR A 129 14.74 17.23 -4.09
C THR A 129 14.45 18.65 -4.57
N SER A 130 14.29 18.84 -5.88
CA SER A 130 14.00 20.15 -6.48
C SER A 130 12.51 20.45 -6.53
N SER A 131 12.14 21.71 -6.76
CA SER A 131 10.75 22.13 -6.97
C SER A 131 10.11 21.51 -8.21
N LEU A 132 10.91 21.08 -9.19
CA LEU A 132 10.44 20.41 -10.40
C LEU A 132 9.89 19.00 -10.10
N ALA A 133 10.35 18.36 -9.03
CA ALA A 133 10.00 16.99 -8.68
C ALA A 133 8.49 16.77 -8.62
N MET A 134 7.74 17.65 -7.94
CA MET A 134 6.30 17.46 -7.74
C MET A 134 5.51 17.45 -9.05
N SER A 135 5.89 18.29 -10.02
CA SER A 135 5.26 18.29 -11.35
C SER A 135 5.59 17.02 -12.12
N LEU A 136 6.85 16.57 -12.09
CA LEU A 136 7.27 15.33 -12.77
C LEU A 136 6.66 14.08 -12.13
N GLU A 137 6.49 14.05 -10.81
CA GLU A 137 5.86 12.95 -10.08
C GLU A 137 4.35 12.88 -10.36
N GLY A 138 3.67 14.03 -10.49
CA GLY A 138 2.28 14.09 -10.95
C GLY A 138 2.13 13.55 -12.38
N ASP A 139 3.00 13.99 -13.29
CA ASP A 139 3.09 13.46 -14.66
C ASP A 139 3.37 11.95 -14.71
N LEU A 140 4.21 11.47 -13.80
CA LEU A 140 4.59 10.06 -13.67
C LEU A 140 3.40 9.22 -13.23
N LEU A 141 2.63 9.68 -12.25
CA LEU A 141 1.41 9.00 -11.81
C LEU A 141 0.37 8.93 -12.94
N ALA A 142 0.18 10.01 -13.68
CA ALA A 142 -0.79 10.09 -14.77
C ALA A 142 -0.41 9.24 -16.00
N ARG A 143 0.86 9.28 -16.42
CA ARG A 143 1.33 8.61 -17.66
C ARG A 143 1.86 7.20 -17.44
N TYR A 144 2.36 6.89 -16.25
CA TYR A 144 3.03 5.62 -15.94
C TYR A 144 2.55 5.05 -14.59
N PRO A 145 1.24 4.75 -14.44
CA PRO A 145 0.68 4.27 -13.17
C PRO A 145 1.30 2.97 -12.65
N ALA A 146 1.77 2.09 -13.56
CA ALA A 146 2.47 0.86 -13.21
C ALA A 146 3.83 1.09 -12.52
N TYR A 147 4.50 2.21 -12.80
CA TYR A 147 5.71 2.58 -12.07
C TYR A 147 5.38 2.99 -10.63
N ALA A 148 4.40 3.87 -10.44
CA ALA A 148 3.96 4.28 -9.11
C ALA A 148 3.47 3.07 -8.28
N GLU A 149 2.78 2.12 -8.92
CA GLU A 149 2.44 0.84 -8.31
C GLU A 149 3.64 0.03 -7.86
N ALA A 150 4.66 -0.07 -8.70
CA ALA A 150 5.86 -0.84 -8.39
C ALA A 150 6.64 -0.21 -7.24
N VAL A 151 6.72 1.12 -7.17
CA VAL A 151 7.31 1.86 -6.03
C VAL A 151 6.54 1.54 -4.76
N GLU A 152 5.21 1.70 -4.77
CA GLU A 152 4.36 1.43 -3.62
C GLU A 152 4.49 -0.01 -3.12
N ASN A 153 4.41 -0.99 -4.02
CA ASN A 153 4.53 -2.41 -3.68
C ASN A 153 5.92 -2.76 -3.14
N ALA A 154 6.98 -2.14 -3.67
CA ALA A 154 8.33 -2.31 -3.17
C ALA A 154 8.45 -1.76 -1.74
N LEU A 155 8.00 -0.52 -1.50
CA LEU A 155 8.04 0.13 -0.19
C LEU A 155 7.27 -0.65 0.88
N VAL A 156 6.07 -1.14 0.56
CA VAL A 156 5.25 -1.94 1.49
C VAL A 156 5.94 -3.25 1.92
N ARG A 157 6.85 -3.77 1.09
CA ARG A 157 7.61 -5.00 1.37
C ARG A 157 8.97 -4.72 2.01
N LEU A 158 9.38 -3.46 2.11
CA LEU A 158 10.63 -3.08 2.78
C LEU A 158 10.52 -3.33 4.28
N ARG A 159 11.68 -3.69 4.84
CA ARG A 159 11.90 -3.82 6.28
C ARG A 159 12.94 -2.80 6.72
N VAL A 160 12.51 -1.56 6.84
CA VAL A 160 13.34 -0.41 7.22
C VAL A 160 12.55 0.42 8.21
N ASP A 161 13.22 0.92 9.25
CA ASP A 161 12.66 1.94 10.13
C ASP A 161 13.37 3.27 9.78
N PRO A 162 12.69 4.21 9.11
CA PRO A 162 13.28 5.49 8.71
C PRO A 162 13.70 6.33 9.93
N ALA A 163 13.06 6.16 11.07
CA ALA A 163 13.37 6.92 12.27
C ALA A 163 14.62 6.38 12.99
N ALA A 164 14.91 5.09 12.83
CA ALA A 164 16.13 4.46 13.33
C ALA A 164 17.37 4.75 12.46
N ASP A 165 17.18 5.11 11.18
CA ASP A 165 18.26 5.47 10.26
C ASP A 165 17.94 6.81 9.54
N PRO A 166 18.21 7.95 10.19
CA PRO A 166 17.93 9.27 9.62
C PRO A 166 18.68 9.54 8.31
N GLY A 167 19.76 8.80 8.02
CA GLY A 167 20.51 8.92 6.77
C GLY A 167 19.74 8.44 5.54
N LEU A 168 18.74 7.58 5.72
CA LEU A 168 17.89 7.07 4.63
C LEU A 168 16.74 8.03 4.27
N GLU A 169 16.38 8.95 5.16
CA GLU A 169 15.24 9.85 4.98
C GLU A 169 15.29 10.65 3.66
N PRO A 170 16.44 11.23 3.23
CA PRO A 170 16.51 11.94 1.94
C PRO A 170 16.21 11.06 0.72
N TYR A 171 16.47 9.76 0.81
CA TYR A 171 16.27 8.80 -0.28
C TYR A 171 14.87 8.18 -0.24
N LEU A 172 14.31 7.97 0.95
CA LEU A 172 12.96 7.44 1.14
C LEU A 172 11.89 8.48 0.81
N ARG A 173 12.10 9.74 1.17
CA ARG A 173 11.07 10.79 1.07
C ARG A 173 10.47 10.93 -0.34
N PRO A 174 11.25 10.96 -1.44
CA PRO A 174 10.67 10.99 -2.78
C PRO A 174 9.86 9.76 -3.14
N LEU A 175 10.34 8.57 -2.77
CA LEU A 175 9.66 7.30 -3.03
C LEU A 175 8.33 7.25 -2.27
N LEU A 176 8.33 7.65 -1.00
CA LEU A 176 7.14 7.77 -0.17
C LEU A 176 6.15 8.79 -0.74
N ARG A 177 6.62 9.92 -1.27
CA ARG A 177 5.75 10.94 -1.88
C ARG A 177 5.03 10.39 -3.12
N VAL A 178 5.70 9.63 -3.98
CA VAL A 178 5.05 8.97 -5.14
C VAL A 178 3.98 7.96 -4.69
N ALA A 179 4.30 7.12 -3.71
CA ALA A 179 3.31 6.19 -3.15
C ALA A 179 2.13 6.94 -2.52
N GLN A 180 2.43 8.01 -1.79
CA GLN A 180 1.42 8.84 -1.12
C GLN A 180 0.49 9.53 -2.11
N LEU A 181 1.00 10.02 -3.25
CA LEU A 181 0.18 10.58 -4.33
C LEU A 181 -0.83 9.55 -4.84
N ARG A 182 -0.41 8.28 -5.00
CA ARG A 182 -1.29 7.18 -5.44
C ARG A 182 -2.36 6.85 -4.40
N MET A 183 -2.03 6.89 -3.11
CA MET A 183 -3.02 6.73 -2.05
C MET A 183 -4.02 7.89 -2.04
N ASN A 184 -3.53 9.14 -2.11
CA ASN A 184 -4.35 10.33 -2.09
C ASN A 184 -5.31 10.38 -3.30
N ASP A 185 -4.84 9.99 -4.49
CA ASP A 185 -5.69 9.83 -5.66
C ASP A 185 -6.80 8.80 -5.40
N PHE A 186 -6.44 7.66 -4.82
CA PHE A 186 -7.40 6.58 -4.56
C PHE A 186 -8.46 6.94 -3.51
N THR A 187 -8.05 7.59 -2.40
CA THR A 187 -8.91 7.91 -1.24
C THR A 187 -9.54 9.29 -1.28
N GLY A 188 -9.08 10.19 -2.17
CA GLY A 188 -9.48 11.60 -2.19
C GLY A 188 -9.05 12.39 -0.94
N MET A 189 -8.25 11.79 -0.06
CA MET A 189 -7.84 12.35 1.24
C MET A 189 -6.35 12.13 1.49
N THR A 190 -5.70 13.10 2.11
CA THR A 190 -4.33 12.95 2.62
C THR A 190 -4.31 12.11 3.90
N PRO A 191 -3.16 11.51 4.27
CA PRO A 191 -3.01 10.90 5.58
C PRO A 191 -3.36 11.91 6.67
N GLN A 192 -4.01 11.43 7.72
CA GLN A 192 -4.44 12.25 8.83
C GLN A 192 -4.55 11.40 10.09
N VAL A 193 -4.31 12.03 11.24
CA VAL A 193 -4.48 11.43 12.56
C VAL A 193 -5.57 12.20 13.29
N PRO A 194 -6.54 11.54 13.96
CA PRO A 194 -7.57 12.22 14.71
C PRO A 194 -6.96 13.12 15.78
N THR A 195 -7.42 14.37 15.85
CA THR A 195 -6.90 15.37 16.80
C THR A 195 -7.42 15.16 18.22
N ARG A 196 -8.53 14.42 18.37
CA ARG A 196 -9.15 14.11 19.66
C ARG A 196 -9.49 12.63 19.72
N ILE A 197 -8.86 11.91 20.64
CA ILE A 197 -9.14 10.50 20.91
C ILE A 197 -9.49 10.40 22.40
N PRO A 198 -10.74 10.11 22.76
CA PRO A 198 -11.11 10.03 24.16
C PRO A 198 -10.45 8.82 24.84
N LYS A 199 -10.11 8.99 26.12
CA LYS A 199 -9.41 7.97 26.92
C LYS A 199 -10.24 6.69 27.05
N GLY A 200 -9.59 5.54 26.90
CA GLY A 200 -10.20 4.21 27.08
C GLY A 200 -11.13 3.77 25.95
N MET A 201 -11.26 4.55 24.87
CA MET A 201 -12.20 4.24 23.79
C MET A 201 -11.81 3.03 22.94
N ALA A 202 -12.79 2.48 22.22
CA ALA A 202 -12.57 1.42 21.24
C ALA A 202 -12.22 2.00 19.86
N ILE A 203 -11.13 1.51 19.27
CA ILE A 203 -10.57 1.98 18.01
C ILE A 203 -10.58 0.83 17.02
N ALA A 204 -11.32 0.98 15.92
CA ALA A 204 -11.37 -0.05 14.88
C ALA A 204 -10.15 0.06 13.97
N VAL A 205 -9.42 -1.04 13.78
CA VAL A 205 -8.39 -1.16 12.74
C VAL A 205 -8.96 -2.03 11.63
N LEU A 206 -9.18 -1.46 10.45
CA LEU A 206 -9.88 -2.15 9.36
C LEU A 206 -8.92 -2.95 8.48
N ALA A 207 -9.16 -4.24 8.35
CA ALA A 207 -8.52 -5.08 7.35
C ALA A 207 -9.16 -4.90 5.96
N ALA A 208 -8.44 -5.28 4.91
CA ALA A 208 -8.85 -5.06 3.53
C ALA A 208 -10.17 -5.73 3.14
N ASP A 209 -10.49 -6.88 3.75
CA ASP A 209 -11.72 -7.61 3.48
C ASP A 209 -12.96 -6.90 4.06
N VAL A 210 -12.80 -6.19 5.17
CA VAL A 210 -13.85 -5.32 5.73
C VAL A 210 -13.96 -4.01 4.95
N LEU A 211 -12.84 -3.42 4.52
CA LEU A 211 -12.86 -2.27 3.61
C LEU A 211 -13.58 -2.59 2.29
N ALA A 212 -13.42 -3.82 1.79
CA ALA A 212 -14.10 -4.28 0.59
C ALA A 212 -15.63 -4.42 0.75
N ASN A 213 -16.12 -4.49 1.98
CA ASN A 213 -17.52 -4.79 2.31
C ASN A 213 -18.02 -3.90 3.47
N LEU A 214 -17.68 -2.60 3.46
CA LEU A 214 -17.94 -1.67 4.56
C LEU A 214 -19.41 -1.65 5.00
N GLU A 215 -20.32 -1.58 4.03
CA GLU A 215 -21.76 -1.47 4.28
C GLU A 215 -22.33 -2.68 5.05
N GLU A 216 -21.87 -3.88 4.72
CA GLU A 216 -22.36 -5.10 5.35
C GLU A 216 -21.61 -5.43 6.65
N TRP A 217 -20.28 -5.27 6.64
CA TRP A 217 -19.43 -5.83 7.70
C TRP A 217 -18.95 -4.79 8.72
N PHE A 218 -19.00 -3.50 8.41
CA PHE A 218 -18.55 -2.46 9.34
C PHE A 218 -19.68 -1.55 9.81
N MET A 219 -20.54 -1.08 8.92
CA MET A 219 -21.60 -0.11 9.25
C MET A 219 -22.54 -0.54 10.38
N PRO A 220 -22.95 -1.82 10.52
CA PRO A 220 -23.76 -2.25 11.66
C PRO A 220 -23.09 -2.04 13.03
N PHE A 221 -21.76 -1.96 13.04
CA PHE A 221 -20.92 -1.86 14.24
C PHE A 221 -20.27 -0.49 14.41
N VAL A 222 -20.49 0.46 13.49
CA VAL A 222 -19.79 1.76 13.48
C VAL A 222 -19.97 2.52 14.81
N SER A 223 -21.14 2.40 15.42
CA SER A 223 -21.46 3.01 16.72
C SER A 223 -20.65 2.46 17.90
N TYR A 224 -19.95 1.33 17.75
CA TYR A 224 -19.17 0.70 18.82
C TYR A 224 -17.75 1.22 18.92
N TYR A 225 -17.32 2.02 17.95
CA TYR A 225 -15.97 2.59 17.90
C TYR A 225 -16.05 4.10 18.10
N SER A 226 -14.93 4.72 18.46
CA SER A 226 -14.81 6.18 18.56
C SER A 226 -13.86 6.76 17.52
N ALA A 227 -13.02 5.92 16.91
CA ALA A 227 -12.21 6.26 15.76
C ALA A 227 -11.97 5.02 14.90
N VAL A 228 -11.67 5.27 13.62
CA VAL A 228 -11.41 4.23 12.63
C VAL A 228 -10.03 4.43 12.05
N VAL A 229 -9.17 3.44 12.20
CA VAL A 229 -7.83 3.40 11.65
C VAL A 229 -7.83 2.54 10.41
N ILE A 230 -7.36 3.11 9.31
CA ILE A 230 -7.21 2.44 8.02
C ILE A 230 -5.71 2.34 7.71
N PRO A 231 -5.07 1.18 7.95
CA PRO A 231 -3.68 0.94 7.58
C PRO A 231 -3.45 1.11 6.09
N TYR A 232 -2.27 1.62 5.71
CA TYR A 232 -1.91 1.80 4.30
C TYR A 232 -1.97 0.48 3.54
N THR A 233 -1.48 -0.61 4.16
CA THR A 233 -1.52 -1.94 3.54
C THR A 233 -2.91 -2.49 3.35
N SER A 234 -3.90 -2.08 4.15
CA SER A 234 -5.28 -2.47 3.93
C SER A 234 -5.81 -1.86 2.63
N LEU A 235 -5.43 -0.62 2.30
CA LEU A 235 -5.78 0.03 1.02
C LEU A 235 -5.02 -0.57 -0.18
N VAL A 236 -3.76 -0.93 0.01
CA VAL A 236 -2.97 -1.65 -1.02
C VAL A 236 -3.61 -3.00 -1.29
N ALA A 237 -3.92 -3.78 -0.25
CA ALA A 237 -4.59 -5.07 -0.39
C ALA A 237 -5.98 -4.92 -1.02
N LEU A 238 -6.78 -3.92 -0.64
CA LEU A 238 -8.08 -3.63 -1.27
C LEU A 238 -7.95 -3.42 -2.79
N ARG A 239 -7.00 -2.58 -3.21
CA ARG A 239 -6.71 -2.33 -4.65
C ARG A 239 -6.21 -3.57 -5.38
N GLY A 240 -5.45 -4.42 -4.69
CA GLY A 240 -5.01 -5.72 -5.19
C GLY A 240 -6.10 -6.81 -5.22
N GLY A 241 -7.35 -6.47 -4.89
CA GLY A 241 -8.46 -7.44 -4.85
C GLY A 241 -8.61 -8.21 -3.54
N GLY A 242 -7.91 -7.80 -2.48
CA GLY A 242 -8.04 -8.34 -1.12
C GLY A 242 -9.49 -8.23 -0.63
N GLY A 243 -10.12 -9.37 -0.40
CA GLY A 243 -11.53 -9.48 -0.01
C GLY A 243 -12.32 -10.36 -1.00
N ARG A 244 -12.99 -11.40 -0.48
CA ARG A 244 -13.85 -12.28 -1.27
C ARG A 244 -15.06 -11.48 -1.79
N ARG A 245 -15.50 -11.78 -3.01
CA ARG A 245 -16.77 -11.27 -3.55
C ARG A 245 -17.90 -11.70 -2.62
N LEU A 246 -18.79 -10.77 -2.26
CA LEU A 246 -20.10 -11.10 -1.72
C LEU A 246 -21.05 -11.20 -2.91
N ASP A 247 -21.58 -12.39 -3.14
CA ASP A 247 -22.63 -12.58 -4.14
C ASP A 247 -23.88 -11.84 -3.68
N GLY A 248 -24.21 -10.71 -4.33
CA GLY A 248 -25.46 -9.98 -4.10
C GLY A 248 -25.35 -8.46 -3.90
N THR A 249 -24.15 -7.88 -3.74
CA THR A 249 -23.98 -6.43 -3.49
C THR A 249 -23.75 -5.57 -4.73
N PHE A 250 -23.53 -6.20 -5.89
CA PHE A 250 -23.57 -5.50 -7.17
C PHE A 250 -25.00 -5.56 -7.70
N GLU A 251 -25.49 -4.45 -8.28
CA GLU A 251 -26.62 -4.52 -9.20
C GLU A 251 -26.37 -5.72 -10.10
N LYS A 252 -27.35 -6.63 -10.20
CA LYS A 252 -27.28 -7.73 -11.14
C LYS A 252 -27.16 -7.10 -12.53
N GLY A 253 -25.91 -6.86 -12.95
CA GLY A 253 -25.58 -6.69 -14.35
C GLY A 253 -26.24 -7.84 -15.07
N THR A 254 -26.80 -7.53 -16.24
CA THR A 254 -27.59 -8.46 -17.06
C THR A 254 -27.00 -9.86 -16.93
N PRO A 255 -27.73 -10.86 -16.40
CA PRO A 255 -27.19 -12.19 -16.08
C PRO A 255 -26.53 -12.90 -17.28
N GLN A 256 -26.70 -12.35 -18.47
CA GLN A 256 -26.01 -12.70 -19.71
C GLN A 256 -24.49 -12.40 -19.69
N LEU A 257 -24.00 -11.37 -18.99
CA LEU A 257 -22.56 -11.02 -18.94
C LEU A 257 -21.75 -11.80 -17.90
N LEU A 258 -22.41 -12.32 -16.85
CA LEU A 258 -21.77 -13.17 -15.85
C LEU A 258 -21.35 -14.53 -16.42
N ASN A 259 -22.01 -15.00 -17.48
CA ASN A 259 -21.69 -16.26 -18.17
C ASN A 259 -20.79 -16.08 -19.39
N ASP A 260 -20.36 -14.84 -19.70
CA ASP A 260 -19.48 -14.58 -20.83
C ASP A 260 -18.00 -14.72 -20.40
N PRO A 261 -17.29 -15.77 -20.85
CA PRO A 261 -15.88 -15.97 -20.53
C PRO A 261 -15.00 -14.81 -21.03
N LEU A 262 -15.37 -14.12 -22.12
CA LEU A 262 -14.64 -12.95 -22.63
C LEU A 262 -14.71 -11.75 -21.67
N TRP A 263 -15.81 -11.62 -20.92
CA TRP A 263 -15.99 -10.53 -19.96
C TRP A 263 -15.14 -10.73 -18.69
N ARG A 264 -14.96 -11.99 -18.27
CA ARG A 264 -14.02 -12.36 -17.19
C ARG A 264 -12.56 -12.30 -17.65
N GLU A 265 -12.29 -12.66 -18.90
CA GLU A 265 -10.94 -12.64 -19.49
C GLU A 265 -10.40 -11.23 -19.77
N THR A 266 -11.27 -10.23 -19.94
CA THR A 266 -10.88 -8.85 -20.29
C THR A 266 -10.51 -7.96 -19.10
N GLY A 267 -10.53 -8.45 -17.86
CA GLY A 267 -10.19 -7.66 -16.66
C GLY A 267 -11.20 -6.56 -16.29
N SER A 268 -12.29 -6.44 -17.06
CA SER A 268 -13.35 -5.44 -16.89
C SER A 268 -14.14 -5.63 -15.60
N GLU A 269 -14.40 -6.88 -15.19
CA GLU A 269 -15.10 -7.22 -13.95
C GLU A 269 -14.29 -6.79 -12.71
N GLN A 270 -12.99 -7.08 -12.68
CA GLN A 270 -12.12 -6.68 -11.56
C GLN A 270 -12.06 -5.16 -11.45
N GLN A 271 -11.98 -4.46 -12.58
CA GLN A 271 -11.98 -3.00 -12.61
C GLN A 271 -13.31 -2.40 -12.13
N ALA A 272 -14.44 -2.93 -12.59
CA ALA A 272 -15.76 -2.50 -12.13
C ALA A 272 -15.95 -2.77 -10.62
N MET A 273 -15.50 -3.92 -10.14
CA MET A 273 -15.53 -4.28 -8.72
C MET A 273 -14.71 -3.30 -7.88
N LEU A 274 -13.48 -3.00 -8.31
CA LEU A 274 -12.61 -2.04 -7.64
C LEU A 274 -13.20 -0.63 -7.63
N GLN A 275 -13.82 -0.20 -8.73
CA GLN A 275 -14.50 1.10 -8.79
C GLN A 275 -15.68 1.19 -7.81
N SER A 276 -16.53 0.17 -7.75
CA SER A 276 -17.64 0.12 -6.77
C SER A 276 -17.12 0.17 -5.32
N ARG A 277 -16.11 -0.64 -4.99
CA ARG A 277 -15.46 -0.62 -3.67
C ARG A 277 -14.85 0.74 -3.35
N ARG A 278 -14.21 1.39 -4.33
CA ARG A 278 -13.68 2.75 -4.19
C ARG A 278 -14.80 3.75 -3.92
N SER A 279 -15.90 3.69 -4.65
CA SER A 279 -17.05 4.59 -4.44
C SER A 279 -17.64 4.46 -3.03
N ALA A 280 -17.82 3.22 -2.54
CA ALA A 280 -18.28 2.97 -1.17
C ALA A 280 -17.27 3.49 -0.12
N LEU A 281 -15.98 3.27 -0.34
CA LEU A 281 -14.92 3.80 0.51
C LEU A 281 -14.94 5.33 0.53
N LEU A 282 -15.02 6.01 -0.62
CA LEU A 282 -15.05 7.48 -0.69
C LEU A 282 -16.23 8.06 0.08
N LYS A 283 -17.43 7.49 -0.08
CA LYS A 283 -18.62 7.90 0.68
C LYS A 283 -18.42 7.72 2.18
N PHE A 284 -17.82 6.60 2.59
CA PHE A 284 -17.50 6.35 4.00
C PHE A 284 -16.47 7.36 4.54
N LEU A 285 -15.40 7.60 3.78
CA LEU A 285 -14.35 8.55 4.14
C LEU A 285 -14.89 9.97 4.30
N GLU A 286 -15.74 10.43 3.38
CA GLU A 286 -16.40 11.74 3.45
C GLU A 286 -17.32 11.86 4.68
N THR A 287 -18.12 10.83 4.94
CA THR A 287 -19.08 10.81 6.05
C THR A 287 -18.39 10.84 7.42
N TYR A 288 -17.26 10.15 7.57
CA TYR A 288 -16.58 9.93 8.86
C TYR A 288 -15.21 10.61 8.94
N HIS A 289 -14.94 11.61 8.11
CA HIS A 289 -13.61 12.21 7.96
C HIS A 289 -12.98 12.69 9.29
N ASP A 290 -13.77 13.19 10.24
CA ASP A 290 -13.30 13.69 11.54
C ASP A 290 -12.71 12.62 12.47
N VAL A 291 -13.10 11.36 12.27
CA VAL A 291 -12.79 10.24 13.17
C VAL A 291 -11.91 9.17 12.52
N ILE A 292 -11.55 9.38 11.25
CA ILE A 292 -10.71 8.47 10.47
C ILE A 292 -9.25 8.84 10.64
N HIS A 293 -8.44 7.88 11.12
CA HIS A 293 -7.00 7.87 10.95
C HIS A 293 -6.65 7.15 9.65
N LEU A 294 -6.28 7.92 8.64
CA LEU A 294 -5.75 7.39 7.40
C LEU A 294 -4.24 7.31 7.51
N VAL A 295 -3.71 6.10 7.68
CA VAL A 295 -2.31 5.85 8.01
C VAL A 295 -1.42 6.12 6.79
N SER A 296 -0.36 6.91 6.97
CA SER A 296 0.63 7.13 5.90
C SER A 296 1.53 5.90 5.71
N LEU A 297 2.08 5.72 4.51
CA LEU A 297 3.05 4.63 4.28
C LEU A 297 4.30 4.79 5.15
N GLY A 298 4.74 6.02 5.43
CA GLY A 298 5.89 6.28 6.30
C GLY A 298 5.64 5.80 7.74
N GLU A 299 4.46 6.08 8.28
CA GLU A 299 4.04 5.62 9.61
C GLU A 299 4.02 4.09 9.70
N GLU A 300 3.47 3.41 8.69
CA GLU A 300 3.44 1.95 8.68
C GLU A 300 4.83 1.34 8.42
N LEU A 301 5.67 1.99 7.61
CA LEU A 301 7.03 1.54 7.33
C LEU A 301 7.91 1.59 8.58
N ALA A 302 7.77 2.62 9.43
CA ALA A 302 8.46 2.70 10.73
C ALA A 302 8.20 1.47 11.62
N LEU A 303 7.04 0.84 11.46
CA LEU A 303 6.63 -0.35 12.20
C LEU A 303 6.98 -1.68 11.49
N SER A 304 7.57 -1.63 10.30
CA SER A 304 7.80 -2.81 9.45
C SER A 304 8.72 -3.86 10.08
N ARG A 305 9.65 -3.44 10.95
CA ARG A 305 10.59 -4.36 11.63
C ARG A 305 9.90 -5.26 12.65
N ASP A 306 8.78 -4.80 13.22
CA ASP A 306 8.00 -5.54 14.23
C ASP A 306 7.11 -6.62 13.62
N CYS A 307 6.85 -6.62 12.30
CA CYS A 307 6.04 -7.66 11.66
C CYS A 307 6.60 -9.08 11.90
N GLU A 308 7.92 -9.27 11.79
CA GLU A 308 8.55 -10.57 12.05
C GLU A 308 8.47 -11.00 13.51
N ARG A 309 8.47 -10.04 14.45
CA ARG A 309 8.28 -10.32 15.88
C ARG A 309 6.95 -11.01 16.15
N TYR A 310 5.96 -10.78 15.27
CA TYR A 310 4.63 -11.37 15.33
C TYR A 310 4.46 -12.58 14.38
N GLY A 311 5.52 -13.05 13.73
CA GLY A 311 5.44 -14.11 12.72
C GLY A 311 4.72 -13.69 11.42
N ILE A 312 4.55 -12.38 11.20
CA ILE A 312 3.93 -11.82 9.99
C ILE A 312 5.03 -11.55 8.97
N GLY A 313 5.07 -12.34 7.90
CA GLY A 313 6.04 -12.15 6.81
C GLY A 313 5.81 -10.84 6.06
N VAL A 314 6.90 -10.14 5.71
CA VAL A 314 6.89 -8.83 5.02
C VAL A 314 6.10 -8.80 3.71
N ARG A 315 5.95 -9.94 3.04
CA ARG A 315 5.18 -10.07 1.79
C ARG A 315 3.67 -10.27 2.01
N LYS A 316 3.23 -10.55 3.24
CA LYS A 316 1.82 -10.76 3.58
C LYS A 316 1.12 -9.43 3.82
N THR A 317 0.98 -8.62 2.77
CA THR A 317 0.37 -7.27 2.83
C THR A 317 -0.96 -7.26 3.57
N PHE A 318 -1.82 -8.25 3.33
CA PHE A 318 -3.10 -8.37 4.03
C PHE A 318 -2.93 -8.53 5.55
N SER A 319 -1.98 -9.35 6.01
CA SER A 319 -1.76 -9.64 7.42
C SER A 319 -1.11 -8.48 8.19
N ARG A 320 -0.52 -7.48 7.50
CA ARG A 320 0.21 -6.37 8.14
C ARG A 320 -0.69 -5.46 8.98
N CYS A 321 -1.98 -5.40 8.69
CA CYS A 321 -2.94 -4.69 9.54
C CYS A 321 -2.96 -5.25 10.98
N ALA A 322 -2.68 -6.55 11.18
CA ALA A 322 -2.56 -7.13 12.51
C ALA A 322 -1.30 -6.60 13.23
N ALA A 323 -0.14 -6.57 12.57
CA ALA A 323 1.08 -5.99 13.15
C ALA A 323 0.87 -4.52 13.55
N PHE A 324 0.19 -3.76 12.68
CA PHE A 324 -0.16 -2.37 12.95
C PHE A 324 -1.06 -2.24 14.18
N ALA A 325 -2.15 -3.02 14.24
CA ALA A 325 -3.07 -3.04 15.38
C ALA A 325 -2.35 -3.36 16.71
N LEU A 326 -1.44 -4.34 16.70
CA LEU A 326 -0.65 -4.71 17.88
C LEU A 326 0.26 -3.56 18.35
N ASN A 327 0.83 -2.80 17.41
CA ASN A 327 1.71 -1.68 17.71
C ASN A 327 0.98 -0.43 18.21
N LEU A 328 -0.25 -0.16 17.75
CA LEU A 328 -1.03 1.00 18.23
C LEU A 328 -1.33 0.96 19.74
N ALA A 329 -1.33 -0.23 20.36
CA ALA A 329 -1.55 -0.39 21.79
C ALA A 329 -0.26 -0.27 22.63
N ARG A 330 0.92 -0.10 22.01
CA ARG A 330 2.21 -0.22 22.70
C ARG A 330 2.87 1.14 22.94
N LEU A 331 3.34 1.37 24.17
CA LEU A 331 4.13 2.58 24.52
C LEU A 331 5.64 2.39 24.28
N ASP A 332 6.09 1.14 24.25
CA ASP A 332 7.51 0.76 24.12
C ASP A 332 8.04 0.85 22.69
N VAL A 333 7.18 1.12 21.70
CA VAL A 333 7.56 1.34 20.31
C VAL A 333 8.15 2.75 20.18
N ALA A 334 9.47 2.88 20.01
CA ALA A 334 10.17 4.17 20.07
C ALA A 334 9.63 5.20 19.05
N HIS A 335 9.36 4.78 17.82
CA HIS A 335 9.09 5.66 16.68
C HIS A 335 7.69 5.48 16.05
N GLY A 336 6.76 4.86 16.78
CA GLY A 336 5.39 4.66 16.33
C GLY A 336 4.43 5.76 16.82
N THR A 337 3.26 5.85 16.21
CA THR A 337 2.16 6.67 16.73
C THR A 337 1.68 6.14 18.07
N LYS A 338 1.82 6.97 19.12
CA LYS A 338 1.49 6.58 20.51
C LYS A 338 0.16 7.11 21.01
N VAL A 339 -0.57 7.88 20.20
CA VAL A 339 -1.78 8.58 20.65
C VAL A 339 -2.79 7.61 21.27
N TYR A 340 -3.03 6.45 20.65
CA TYR A 340 -3.94 5.44 21.19
C TYR A 340 -3.38 4.68 22.41
N ALA A 341 -2.06 4.47 22.44
CA ALA A 341 -1.39 3.83 23.55
C ALA A 341 -1.42 4.71 24.82
N GLU A 342 -1.16 6.01 24.67
CA GLU A 342 -1.19 7.04 25.73
C GLU A 342 -2.60 7.22 26.29
N GLN A 343 -3.62 7.18 25.44
CA GLN A 343 -5.02 7.26 25.83
C GLN A 343 -5.58 5.94 26.37
N ALA A 344 -4.75 4.90 26.53
CA ALA A 344 -5.16 3.58 27.01
C ALA A 344 -6.35 2.98 26.24
N CYS A 345 -6.46 3.28 24.94
CA CYS A 345 -7.56 2.81 24.10
C CYS A 345 -7.54 1.29 23.91
N ASN A 346 -8.72 0.71 23.69
CA ASN A 346 -8.88 -0.67 23.21
C ASN A 346 -8.74 -0.69 21.69
N ILE A 347 -7.78 -1.44 21.18
CA ILE A 347 -7.55 -1.58 19.73
C ILE A 347 -8.25 -2.84 19.24
N VAL A 348 -9.10 -2.71 18.22
CA VAL A 348 -9.91 -3.81 17.71
C VAL A 348 -9.59 -4.04 16.24
N LEU A 349 -8.88 -5.13 15.94
CA LEU A 349 -8.70 -5.57 14.55
C LEU A 349 -10.02 -6.14 14.04
N VAL A 350 -10.62 -5.48 13.05
CA VAL A 350 -11.87 -5.90 12.42
C VAL A 350 -11.56 -6.58 11.08
N SER A 351 -11.83 -7.87 11.00
CA SER A 351 -11.66 -8.67 9.77
C SER A 351 -12.55 -9.90 9.79
N ALA A 352 -13.06 -10.32 8.63
CA ALA A 352 -13.74 -11.60 8.48
C ALA A 352 -12.75 -12.76 8.29
N SER A 353 -11.47 -12.47 8.07
CA SER A 353 -10.41 -13.44 7.82
C SER A 353 -9.56 -13.74 9.06
N PHE A 354 -9.96 -14.78 9.81
CA PHE A 354 -9.17 -15.27 10.94
C PHE A 354 -7.79 -15.76 10.49
N ASP A 355 -7.73 -16.64 9.47
CA ASP A 355 -6.45 -17.18 8.98
C ASP A 355 -5.54 -16.12 8.33
N GLY A 356 -6.15 -15.09 7.75
CA GLY A 356 -5.44 -14.03 7.04
C GLY A 356 -4.79 -13.02 7.99
N CYS A 357 -5.47 -12.59 9.05
CA CYS A 357 -4.91 -11.62 10.00
C CYS A 357 -5.33 -11.84 11.46
N GLY A 358 -6.53 -12.36 11.73
CA GLY A 358 -7.06 -12.51 13.09
C GLY A 358 -6.23 -13.44 14.01
N LYS A 359 -5.74 -14.55 13.47
CA LYS A 359 -4.94 -15.53 14.23
C LYS A 359 -3.71 -14.91 14.87
N TYR A 360 -3.04 -13.98 14.19
CA TYR A 360 -1.84 -13.33 14.72
C TYR A 360 -2.11 -12.52 15.98
N VAL A 361 -3.31 -11.92 16.10
CA VAL A 361 -3.71 -11.21 17.31
C VAL A 361 -4.10 -12.19 18.41
N VAL A 362 -4.88 -13.22 18.07
CA VAL A 362 -5.41 -14.18 19.04
C VAL A 362 -4.32 -15.08 19.61
N ASP A 363 -3.49 -15.68 18.74
CA ASP A 363 -2.42 -16.61 19.11
C ASP A 363 -1.38 -15.89 19.99
N LEU A 364 -0.94 -14.70 19.58
CA LEU A 364 0.03 -13.92 20.34
C LEU A 364 -0.49 -13.52 21.73
N LYS A 365 -1.78 -13.16 21.82
CA LYS A 365 -2.43 -12.88 23.10
C LYS A 365 -2.49 -14.12 23.99
N GLN A 366 -2.79 -15.29 23.43
CA GLN A 366 -2.81 -16.55 24.18
C GLN A 366 -1.42 -16.99 24.66
N GLU A 367 -0.39 -16.89 23.80
CA GLU A 367 0.99 -17.22 24.14
C GLU A 367 1.49 -16.39 25.32
N LEU A 368 1.23 -15.08 25.32
CA LEU A 368 1.66 -14.19 26.40
C LEU A 368 0.87 -14.35 27.70
N LEU A 369 -0.39 -14.79 27.62
CA LEU A 369 -1.17 -15.16 28.81
C LEU A 369 -0.69 -16.49 29.43
N ARG A 370 -0.03 -17.36 28.64
CA ARG A 370 0.51 -18.65 29.09
C ARG A 370 1.95 -18.56 29.61
N GLY A 371 2.74 -17.60 29.15
CA GLY A 371 4.13 -17.41 29.57
C GLY A 371 4.27 -16.86 31.00
N THR A 372 5.24 -17.36 31.77
CA THR A 372 5.72 -16.68 32.99
C THR A 372 6.29 -15.31 32.63
N LYS A 373 6.04 -14.31 33.49
CA LYS A 373 6.41 -12.90 33.29
C LYS A 373 7.94 -12.69 33.36
N ASP A 374 8.70 -13.30 32.47
CA ASP A 374 10.15 -13.24 32.48
C ASP A 374 10.64 -12.04 31.65
N GLY A 375 10.95 -10.95 32.36
CA GLY A 375 11.75 -9.82 31.87
C GLY A 375 11.01 -8.50 31.67
N GLU A 376 11.61 -7.40 32.14
CA GLU A 376 11.10 -6.02 31.97
C GLU A 376 10.87 -5.63 30.49
N LYS A 377 11.62 -6.22 29.56
CA LYS A 377 11.50 -5.96 28.10
C LYS A 377 10.20 -6.48 27.47
N LEU A 378 9.50 -7.42 28.12
CA LEU A 378 8.22 -7.96 27.62
C LEU A 378 7.00 -7.28 28.26
N ARG A 379 7.22 -6.44 29.29
CA ARG A 379 6.13 -5.78 30.02
C ARG A 379 5.33 -4.82 29.15
N GLY A 380 6.00 -3.96 28.37
CA GLY A 380 5.33 -3.02 27.45
C GLY A 380 4.51 -3.72 26.35
N LEU A 381 5.02 -4.85 25.84
CA LEU A 381 4.29 -5.70 24.89
C LEU A 381 3.07 -6.34 25.56
N ALA A 382 3.23 -6.96 26.73
CA ALA A 382 2.13 -7.61 27.45
C ALA A 382 1.01 -6.61 27.84
N ASP A 383 1.39 -5.44 28.35
CA ASP A 383 0.46 -4.38 28.76
C ASP A 383 -0.32 -3.81 27.55
N GLY A 384 0.34 -3.66 26.40
CA GLY A 384 -0.32 -3.26 25.17
C GLY A 384 -1.31 -4.32 24.67
N LEU A 385 -0.90 -5.59 24.63
CA LEU A 385 -1.68 -6.68 24.04
C LEU A 385 -2.95 -7.06 24.82
N GLN A 386 -3.00 -6.78 26.12
CA GLN A 386 -4.25 -6.92 26.88
C GLN A 386 -5.39 -6.09 26.27
N ARG A 387 -5.07 -4.93 25.69
CA ARG A 387 -6.01 -3.99 25.07
C ARG A 387 -6.26 -4.24 23.60
N VAL A 388 -5.62 -5.25 23.00
CA VAL A 388 -5.86 -5.62 21.59
C VAL A 388 -6.88 -6.74 21.52
N TRP A 389 -7.84 -6.58 20.63
CA TRP A 389 -8.97 -7.47 20.41
C TRP A 389 -9.12 -7.78 18.92
N TYR A 390 -9.75 -8.92 18.63
CA TYR A 390 -10.14 -9.32 17.29
C TYR A 390 -11.67 -9.39 17.21
N HIS A 391 -12.24 -8.78 16.18
CA HIS A 391 -13.67 -8.84 15.89
C HIS A 391 -13.88 -9.35 14.46
N ASN A 392 -14.58 -10.48 14.35
CA ASN A 392 -15.06 -11.00 13.08
C ASN A 392 -16.55 -10.64 12.90
N PRO A 393 -16.89 -9.65 12.07
CA PRO A 393 -18.27 -9.20 11.92
C PRO A 393 -19.19 -10.28 11.33
N ARG A 394 -18.64 -11.26 10.60
CA ARG A 394 -19.39 -12.35 9.97
C ARG A 394 -19.76 -13.44 10.97
N THR A 395 -18.83 -13.82 11.84
CA THR A 395 -19.03 -14.94 12.78
C THR A 395 -19.38 -14.49 14.19
N SER A 396 -19.28 -13.19 14.49
CA SER A 396 -19.50 -12.64 15.82
C SER A 396 -20.36 -11.36 15.78
N PRO A 397 -21.58 -11.40 15.19
CA PRO A 397 -22.46 -10.23 15.11
C PRO A 397 -22.93 -9.68 16.47
N GLN A 398 -22.82 -10.49 17.52
CA GLN A 398 -23.12 -10.12 18.90
C GLN A 398 -21.94 -9.43 19.61
N TRP A 399 -20.81 -9.20 18.93
CA TRP A 399 -19.64 -8.58 19.53
C TRP A 399 -19.97 -7.19 20.09
N ARG A 400 -19.36 -6.87 21.23
CA ARG A 400 -19.47 -5.57 21.91
C ARG A 400 -18.08 -5.15 22.40
N PRO A 401 -17.79 -3.83 22.38
CA PRO A 401 -16.52 -3.33 22.89
C PRO A 401 -16.41 -3.60 24.40
N PRO A 402 -15.24 -4.03 24.89
CA PRO A 402 -15.05 -4.28 26.32
C PRO A 402 -15.13 -2.98 27.11
N GLN A 403 -16.15 -2.88 27.99
CA GLN A 403 -16.49 -1.77 28.90
C GLN A 403 -15.89 -0.40 28.54
N VAL A 404 -16.62 0.34 27.69
CA VAL A 404 -16.33 1.75 27.40
C VAL A 404 -17.65 2.54 27.45
N SER A 405 -17.64 3.71 28.11
CA SER A 405 -18.69 4.73 27.95
C SER A 405 -18.60 5.26 26.52
N VAL A 406 -19.48 4.79 25.63
CA VAL A 406 -19.39 5.05 24.20
C VAL A 406 -19.78 6.50 23.89
N THR A 407 -18.81 7.36 23.57
CA THR A 407 -19.10 8.52 22.70
C THR A 407 -19.08 7.97 21.27
N SER A 408 -20.28 7.66 20.77
CA SER A 408 -20.51 7.02 19.47
C SER A 408 -20.04 7.91 18.32
N LEU A 409 -19.57 7.30 17.23
CA LEU A 409 -19.34 8.00 15.94
C LEU A 409 -20.58 8.73 15.42
N ILE A 410 -21.75 8.37 15.92
CA ILE A 410 -23.03 9.00 15.57
C ILE A 410 -23.34 10.06 16.62
N HIS A 411 -23.01 11.32 16.33
CA HIS A 411 -23.74 12.42 16.94
C HIS A 411 -25.08 12.55 16.21
N PRO A 412 -26.24 12.36 16.88
CA PRO A 412 -27.49 12.78 16.27
C PRO A 412 -27.37 14.28 16.02
N ALA A 413 -27.66 14.71 14.80
CA ALA A 413 -27.89 16.12 14.52
C ALA A 413 -29.01 16.59 15.46
N VAL A 414 -28.66 17.23 16.56
CA VAL A 414 -29.64 17.84 17.46
C VAL A 414 -30.22 19.01 16.68
N GLY A 415 -31.36 18.75 16.05
CA GLY A 415 -32.24 19.79 15.56
C GLY A 415 -32.47 20.76 16.71
N ARG A 416 -32.10 22.02 16.49
CA ARG A 416 -32.42 23.13 17.39
C ARG A 416 -33.92 23.04 17.73
N PRO A 417 -34.32 22.97 19.00
CA PRO A 417 -35.71 23.22 19.34
C PRO A 417 -35.98 24.70 19.03
N SER A 418 -36.83 24.97 18.04
CA SER A 418 -37.43 26.29 17.93
C SER A 418 -38.30 26.49 19.17
N TYR A 419 -37.81 27.31 20.09
CA TYR A 419 -38.66 27.93 21.09
C TYR A 419 -39.75 28.72 20.35
N LYS A 420 -40.97 28.19 20.30
CA LYS A 420 -42.19 28.98 20.23
C LYS A 420 -42.88 28.86 21.58
N GLN A 421 -42.48 29.73 22.50
CA GLN A 421 -43.41 30.26 23.49
C GLN A 421 -43.91 31.58 22.94
N SER A 422 -45.23 31.72 22.77
CA SER A 422 -46.02 32.88 23.18
C SER A 422 -47.46 32.69 22.72
N ARG A 423 -48.34 32.64 23.73
CA ARG A 423 -49.75 33.05 23.81
C ARG A 423 -50.59 33.16 22.54
#